data_AF-A0A7C9AGZ3-F1
#
_entry.id   AF-A0A7C9AGZ3-F1
#
_cell.length_a   1.000
_cell.length_b   1.000
_cell.length_c   1.000
_cell.angle_alpha   90.00
_cell.angle_beta   90.00
_cell.angle_gamma   90.00
#
_symmetry.space_group_name_H-M   'P 1'
#
loop_
_entity.id
_entity.type
_entity.pdbx_description
1 polymer ?
#
loop_
_entity_poly.entity_id
_entity_poly.type
_entity_poly.pdbx_seq_one_letter_code
_entity_poly.pdbx_strand_id
1 'polypeptide(L)'
;DPMWQFAGSVAVSFKLPRVALRTGSMSAFVVYDYLSLLREKGYFHPQETRSDEPVPELSPLKVKDHPLESQHDFLAALVKETKSAKGIICNSFEELESSAFARVQRDLPIPVFLIGPLHGHSPASSSSTSGQDQTTMSWLDTRAPNSVIYVSFGSVVTMSKYDVVKIAWGLAHSMQPFLWVIRSG
;
A
#
# COMPACT_ATOMS: atom_id res chain seq x y z
N ASP A 1 -1.58 -12.89 -7.14
CA ASP A 1 -1.80 -11.45 -6.92
C ASP A 1 -2.81 -10.94 -7.95
N PRO A 2 -3.86 -10.18 -7.58
CA PRO A 2 -4.80 -9.55 -8.52
C PRO A 2 -4.17 -8.65 -9.59
N MET A 3 -2.90 -8.25 -9.44
CA MET A 3 -2.12 -7.61 -10.50
C MET A 3 -1.96 -8.49 -11.75
N TRP A 4 -2.00 -9.81 -11.60
CA TRP A 4 -1.89 -10.75 -12.72
C TRP A 4 -3.25 -11.01 -13.34
N GLN A 5 -3.70 -10.09 -14.20
CA GLN A 5 -5.04 -10.10 -14.80
C GLN A 5 -5.40 -11.39 -15.56
N PHE A 6 -4.41 -12.11 -16.08
CA PHE A 6 -4.63 -13.38 -16.77
C PHE A 6 -4.91 -14.55 -15.82
N ALA A 7 -4.54 -14.46 -14.53
CA ALA A 7 -4.58 -15.57 -13.59
C ALA A 7 -6.02 -16.06 -13.33
N GLY A 8 -7.00 -15.16 -13.37
CA GLY A 8 -8.43 -15.51 -13.29
C GLY A 8 -8.85 -16.42 -14.45
N SER A 9 -8.60 -15.98 -15.69
CA SER A 9 -8.94 -16.73 -16.91
C SER A 9 -8.25 -18.10 -16.97
N VAL A 10 -6.97 -18.16 -16.57
CA VAL A 10 -6.23 -19.43 -16.49
C VAL A 10 -6.86 -20.36 -15.45
N ALA A 11 -7.18 -19.88 -14.25
CA ALA A 11 -7.82 -20.73 -13.24
C ALA A 11 -9.17 -21.28 -13.74
N VAL A 12 -9.96 -20.47 -14.45
CA VAL A 12 -11.24 -20.89 -15.05
C VAL A 12 -11.05 -21.96 -16.11
N SER A 13 -10.06 -21.84 -17.00
CA SER A 13 -9.83 -22.83 -18.07
C SER A 13 -9.46 -24.22 -17.50
N PHE A 14 -8.78 -24.25 -16.36
CA PHE A 14 -8.44 -25.47 -15.62
C PHE A 14 -9.49 -25.88 -14.57
N LYS A 15 -10.62 -25.15 -14.44
CA LYS A 15 -11.66 -25.38 -13.44
C LYS A 15 -11.13 -25.38 -11.99
N LEU A 16 -10.14 -24.55 -11.70
CA LEU A 16 -9.52 -24.44 -10.38
C LEU A 16 -10.13 -23.28 -9.58
N PRO A 17 -10.35 -23.45 -8.26
CA PRO A 17 -10.69 -22.33 -7.39
C PRO A 17 -9.48 -21.39 -7.28
N ARG A 18 -9.74 -20.09 -7.32
CA ARG A 18 -8.70 -19.06 -7.17
C ARG A 18 -8.97 -18.22 -5.93
N VAL A 19 -7.93 -18.03 -5.12
CA VAL A 19 -7.92 -17.10 -3.98
C VAL A 19 -6.99 -15.94 -4.31
N ALA A 20 -7.43 -14.70 -4.02
CA ALA A 20 -6.66 -13.49 -4.29
C ALA A 20 -5.83 -13.09 -3.06
N LEU A 21 -4.51 -13.06 -3.19
CA LEU A 21 -3.63 -12.44 -2.19
C LEU A 21 -3.53 -10.93 -2.44
N ARG A 22 -3.99 -10.13 -1.48
CA ARG A 22 -3.88 -8.67 -1.46
C ARG A 22 -2.73 -8.24 -0.56
N THR A 23 -1.79 -7.53 -1.16
CA THR A 23 -0.57 -7.00 -0.52
C THR A 23 -0.70 -5.53 -0.11
N GLY A 24 -1.71 -4.82 -0.64
CA GLY A 24 -2.14 -3.50 -0.17
C GLY A 24 -3.22 -3.60 0.90
N SER A 25 -3.46 -2.50 1.61
CA SER A 25 -4.45 -2.43 2.68
C SER A 25 -5.88 -2.62 2.17
N MET A 26 -6.78 -3.05 3.06
CA MET A 26 -8.20 -3.14 2.73
C MET A 26 -8.83 -1.76 2.55
N SER A 27 -8.38 -0.78 3.31
CA SER A 27 -8.81 0.62 3.18
C SER A 27 -8.53 1.14 1.76
N ALA A 28 -7.35 0.85 1.21
CA ALA A 28 -7.03 1.18 -0.17
C ALA A 28 -7.92 0.43 -1.18
N PHE A 29 -8.22 -0.85 -0.92
CA PHE A 29 -9.15 -1.61 -1.76
C PHE A 29 -10.54 -0.98 -1.81
N VAL A 30 -11.07 -0.50 -0.67
CA VAL A 30 -12.34 0.24 -0.64
C VAL A 30 -12.27 1.49 -1.51
N VAL A 31 -11.19 2.27 -1.46
CA VAL A 31 -11.02 3.43 -2.34
C VAL A 31 -11.04 3.02 -3.82
N TYR A 32 -10.35 1.93 -4.16
CA TYR A 32 -10.29 1.43 -5.54
C TYR A 32 -11.67 0.98 -6.04
N ASP A 33 -12.46 0.33 -5.18
CA ASP A 33 -13.79 -0.12 -5.53
C ASP A 33 -14.78 1.03 -5.75
N TYR A 34 -14.54 2.16 -5.08
CA TYR A 34 -15.35 3.37 -5.21
C TYR A 34 -14.95 4.27 -6.37
N LEU A 35 -13.86 3.96 -7.12
CA LEU A 35 -13.38 4.80 -8.21
C LEU A 35 -14.46 5.13 -9.24
N SER A 36 -15.29 4.16 -9.65
CA SER A 36 -16.38 4.42 -10.59
C SER A 36 -17.39 5.43 -10.06
N LEU A 37 -17.81 5.28 -8.80
CA LEU A 37 -18.74 6.22 -8.15
C LEU A 37 -18.12 7.61 -7.99
N LEU A 38 -16.85 7.67 -7.59
CA LEU A 38 -16.13 8.95 -7.44
C LEU A 38 -16.01 9.69 -8.77
N ARG A 39 -15.86 8.95 -9.88
CA ARG A 39 -15.80 9.50 -11.24
C ARG A 39 -17.13 10.09 -11.65
N GLU A 40 -18.22 9.36 -11.41
CA GLU A 40 -19.58 9.83 -11.67
C GLU A 40 -19.91 11.10 -10.88
N LYS A 41 -19.36 11.24 -9.67
CA LYS A 41 -19.51 12.44 -8.82
C LYS A 41 -18.54 13.57 -9.16
N GLY A 42 -17.66 13.38 -10.14
CA GLY A 42 -16.74 14.43 -10.62
C GLY A 42 -15.59 14.76 -9.67
N TYR A 43 -15.15 13.81 -8.83
CA TYR A 43 -14.06 14.05 -7.87
C TYR A 43 -12.65 14.06 -8.49
N PHE A 44 -12.45 13.57 -9.72
CA PHE A 44 -11.11 13.46 -10.32
C PHE A 44 -10.66 14.64 -11.18
N HIS A 45 -11.55 15.61 -11.40
CA HIS A 45 -11.18 16.91 -11.99
C HIS A 45 -11.52 18.06 -11.02
N PRO A 46 -10.97 18.05 -9.79
CA PRO A 46 -11.24 19.13 -8.86
C PRO A 46 -10.51 20.39 -9.33
N GLN A 47 -11.20 21.52 -9.26
CA GLN A 47 -10.50 22.81 -9.18
C GLN A 47 -9.65 22.83 -7.91
N GLU A 48 -8.53 23.55 -7.90
CA GLU A 48 -7.64 23.64 -6.72
C GLU A 48 -8.41 24.00 -5.43
N THR A 49 -9.47 24.81 -5.56
CA THR A 49 -10.38 25.21 -4.48
C THR A 49 -11.11 24.05 -3.79
N ARG A 50 -11.27 22.90 -4.46
CA ARG A 50 -12.00 21.73 -3.96
C ARG A 50 -11.09 20.62 -3.41
N SER A 51 -9.78 20.82 -3.47
CA SER A 51 -8.76 19.82 -3.10
C SER A 51 -8.91 19.29 -1.66
N ASP A 52 -9.28 20.17 -0.73
CA ASP A 52 -9.46 19.87 0.69
C ASP A 52 -10.89 19.50 1.08
N GLU A 53 -11.83 19.44 0.12
CA GLU A 53 -13.21 19.01 0.40
C GLU A 53 -13.23 17.55 0.87
N PRO A 54 -14.04 17.22 1.88
CA PRO A 54 -14.21 15.85 2.32
C PRO A 54 -14.96 15.03 1.26
N VAL A 55 -14.69 13.73 1.24
CA VAL A 55 -15.43 12.74 0.45
C VAL A 55 -16.26 11.88 1.39
N PRO A 56 -17.56 12.19 1.57
CA PRO A 56 -18.40 11.54 2.59
C PRO A 56 -18.44 10.02 2.47
N GLU A 57 -18.37 9.48 1.25
CA GLU A 57 -18.40 8.05 0.98
C GLU A 57 -17.15 7.31 1.50
N LEU A 58 -16.05 8.05 1.67
CA LEU A 58 -14.72 7.55 2.02
C LEU A 58 -14.07 8.39 3.14
N SER A 59 -14.88 8.90 4.07
CA SER A 59 -14.36 9.62 5.24
C SER A 59 -13.24 8.82 5.95
N PRO A 60 -12.11 9.43 6.33
CA PRO A 60 -11.83 10.88 6.38
C PRO A 60 -11.12 11.44 5.13
N LEU A 61 -11.15 10.74 3.99
CA LEU A 61 -10.41 11.15 2.79
C LEU A 61 -10.94 12.44 2.17
N LYS A 62 -10.01 13.21 1.62
CA LYS A 62 -10.26 14.42 0.83
C LYS A 62 -10.10 14.12 -0.66
N VAL A 63 -10.56 15.04 -1.50
CA VAL A 63 -10.48 14.89 -2.95
C VAL A 63 -9.03 14.68 -3.45
N LYS A 64 -8.06 15.36 -2.82
CA LYS A 64 -6.63 15.21 -3.17
C LYS A 64 -6.00 13.87 -2.78
N ASP A 65 -6.64 13.10 -1.90
CA ASP A 65 -6.11 11.84 -1.39
C ASP A 65 -6.41 10.66 -2.34
N HIS A 66 -7.13 10.92 -3.42
CA HIS A 66 -7.49 9.89 -4.39
C HIS A 66 -6.32 9.48 -5.30
N PRO A 67 -6.34 8.24 -5.83
CA PRO A 67 -5.37 7.82 -6.82
C PRO A 67 -5.38 8.71 -8.06
N LEU A 68 -4.18 8.90 -8.63
CA LEU A 68 -4.01 9.63 -9.88
C LEU A 68 -4.86 9.00 -10.99
N GLU A 69 -5.41 9.83 -11.88
CA GLU A 69 -6.25 9.39 -13.00
C GLU A 69 -5.54 8.36 -13.88
N SER A 70 -4.23 8.53 -14.09
CA SER A 70 -3.39 7.59 -14.84
C SER A 70 -3.34 6.16 -14.24
N GLN A 71 -3.73 5.99 -12.98
CA GLN A 71 -3.76 4.68 -12.31
C GLN A 71 -5.14 4.03 -12.32
N HIS A 72 -6.20 4.73 -12.72
CA HIS A 72 -7.58 4.25 -12.53
C HIS A 72 -7.87 2.96 -13.27
N ASP A 73 -7.46 2.82 -14.52
CA ASP A 73 -7.74 1.62 -15.31
C ASP A 73 -7.06 0.39 -14.71
N PHE A 74 -5.82 0.56 -14.23
CA PHE A 74 -5.09 -0.48 -13.52
C PHE A 74 -5.80 -0.87 -12.21
N LEU A 75 -6.25 0.11 -11.42
CA LEU A 75 -6.95 -0.13 -10.16
C LEU A 75 -8.33 -0.78 -10.38
N ALA A 76 -9.06 -0.38 -11.41
CA ALA A 76 -10.34 -0.99 -11.79
C ALA A 76 -10.16 -2.46 -12.19
N ALA A 77 -9.11 -2.77 -12.98
CA ALA A 77 -8.77 -4.14 -13.32
C ALA A 77 -8.38 -4.95 -12.07
N LEU A 78 -7.62 -4.36 -11.15
CA LEU A 78 -7.26 -5.00 -9.87
C LEU A 78 -8.50 -5.31 -9.01
N VAL A 79 -9.47 -4.40 -8.96
CA VAL A 79 -10.74 -4.60 -8.25
C VAL A 79 -11.52 -5.73 -8.88
N LYS A 80 -11.69 -5.70 -10.21
CA LYS A 80 -12.38 -6.75 -10.97
C LYS A 80 -11.75 -8.13 -10.70
N GLU A 81 -10.43 -8.21 -10.75
CA GLU A 81 -9.70 -9.44 -10.46
C GLU A 81 -9.81 -9.87 -9.00
N THR A 82 -9.89 -8.95 -8.06
CA THR A 82 -10.10 -9.32 -6.65
C THR A 82 -11.52 -9.88 -6.44
N LYS A 83 -12.54 -9.22 -7.00
CA LYS A 83 -13.96 -9.61 -6.87
C LYS A 83 -14.30 -10.93 -7.57
N SER A 84 -13.56 -11.31 -8.61
CA SER A 84 -13.79 -12.58 -9.32
C SER A 84 -13.16 -13.80 -8.61
N ALA A 85 -12.42 -13.61 -7.53
CA ALA A 85 -11.87 -14.71 -6.73
C ALA A 85 -12.93 -15.41 -5.87
N LYS A 86 -12.64 -16.64 -5.43
CA LYS A 86 -13.47 -17.41 -4.49
C LYS A 86 -13.18 -17.11 -3.03
N GLY A 87 -12.16 -16.30 -2.76
CA GLY A 87 -11.78 -15.82 -1.45
C GLY A 87 -10.63 -14.82 -1.57
N ILE A 88 -10.42 -14.03 -0.53
CA ILE A 88 -9.38 -13.00 -0.47
C ILE A 88 -8.52 -13.28 0.76
N ILE A 89 -7.21 -13.25 0.60
CA ILE A 89 -6.22 -13.24 1.67
C ILE A 89 -5.63 -11.85 1.73
N CYS A 90 -5.64 -11.22 2.90
CA CYS A 90 -5.10 -9.88 3.13
C CYS A 90 -3.93 -9.93 4.11
N ASN A 91 -2.85 -9.24 3.79
CA ASN A 91 -1.77 -8.94 4.74
C ASN A 91 -2.19 -7.79 5.67
N SER A 92 -3.20 -8.04 6.49
CA SER A 92 -3.74 -7.11 7.48
C SER A 92 -4.37 -7.88 8.63
N PHE A 93 -4.85 -7.17 9.65
CA PHE A 93 -5.58 -7.71 10.80
C PHE A 93 -6.73 -6.79 11.16
N GLU A 94 -7.71 -7.31 11.90
CA GLU A 94 -9.00 -6.64 12.09
C GLU A 94 -8.86 -5.33 12.88
N GLU A 95 -8.07 -5.32 13.95
CA GLU A 95 -7.88 -4.15 14.82
C GLU A 95 -7.24 -2.96 14.09
N LEU A 96 -6.52 -3.21 12.99
CA LEU A 96 -5.96 -2.15 12.16
C LEU A 96 -6.98 -1.56 11.18
N GLU A 97 -7.90 -2.37 10.66
CA GLU A 97 -8.74 -2.03 9.51
C GLU A 97 -10.23 -2.37 9.70
N SER A 98 -10.75 -2.33 10.93
CA SER A 98 -12.08 -2.88 11.26
C SER A 98 -13.21 -2.28 10.42
N SER A 99 -13.17 -0.97 10.16
CA SER A 99 -14.18 -0.27 9.35
C SER A 99 -14.15 -0.70 7.88
N ALA A 100 -12.95 -0.81 7.29
CA ALA A 100 -12.78 -1.29 5.93
C ALA A 100 -13.14 -2.78 5.82
N PHE A 101 -12.78 -3.59 6.83
CA PHE A 101 -13.11 -5.01 6.89
C PHE A 101 -14.62 -5.24 6.87
N ALA A 102 -15.35 -4.59 7.78
CA ALA A 102 -16.80 -4.70 7.86
C ALA A 102 -17.49 -4.27 6.56
N ARG A 103 -16.97 -3.24 5.89
CA ARG A 103 -17.44 -2.79 4.58
C ARG A 103 -17.20 -3.84 3.50
N VAL A 104 -15.99 -4.37 3.40
CA VAL A 104 -15.65 -5.40 2.41
C VAL A 104 -16.47 -6.67 2.64
N GLN A 105 -16.66 -7.12 3.88
CA GLN A 105 -17.50 -8.28 4.19
C GLN A 105 -18.97 -8.07 3.81
N ARG A 106 -19.48 -6.84 3.96
CA ARG A 106 -20.84 -6.49 3.55
C ARG A 106 -20.99 -6.42 2.03
N ASP A 107 -19.99 -5.87 1.33
CA ASP A 107 -20.05 -5.61 -0.11
C ASP A 107 -19.64 -6.83 -0.95
N LEU A 108 -18.86 -7.76 -0.39
CA LEU A 108 -18.38 -8.96 -1.08
C LEU A 108 -18.85 -10.25 -0.39
N PRO A 109 -19.70 -11.06 -1.05
CA PRO A 109 -20.18 -12.32 -0.50
C PRO A 109 -19.16 -13.47 -0.70
N ILE A 110 -17.88 -13.23 -0.36
CA ILE A 110 -16.81 -14.23 -0.41
C ILE A 110 -15.97 -14.20 0.87
N PRO A 111 -15.35 -15.31 1.28
CA PRO A 111 -14.47 -15.34 2.44
C PRO A 111 -13.29 -14.37 2.32
N VAL A 112 -13.04 -13.62 3.39
CA VAL A 112 -11.89 -12.72 3.52
C VAL A 112 -11.07 -13.16 4.75
N PHE A 113 -9.80 -13.47 4.53
CA PHE A 113 -8.87 -13.96 5.54
C PHE A 113 -7.82 -12.91 5.83
N LEU A 114 -7.83 -12.38 7.05
CA LEU A 114 -6.82 -11.46 7.55
C LEU A 114 -5.72 -12.28 8.22
N ILE A 115 -4.56 -12.38 7.56
CA ILE A 115 -3.43 -13.23 8.03
C ILE A 115 -2.16 -12.41 8.29
N GLY A 116 -2.32 -11.09 8.39
CA GLY A 116 -1.22 -10.18 8.67
C GLY A 116 -0.92 -10.04 10.16
N PRO A 117 0.21 -9.41 10.51
CA PRO A 117 1.24 -8.95 9.57
C PRO A 117 2.18 -10.08 9.13
N LEU A 118 2.29 -10.30 7.82
CA LEU A 118 3.06 -11.41 7.24
C LEU A 118 4.55 -11.39 7.61
N HIS A 119 5.12 -10.21 7.92
CA HIS A 119 6.52 -10.11 8.34
C HIS A 119 6.80 -10.79 9.69
N GLY A 120 5.79 -10.97 10.55
CA GLY A 120 5.92 -11.68 11.82
C GLY A 120 5.80 -13.21 11.68
N HIS A 121 5.34 -13.71 10.53
CA HIS A 121 5.06 -15.14 10.30
C HIS A 121 6.12 -15.84 9.45
N SER A 122 6.96 -15.09 8.75
CA SER A 122 8.07 -15.67 7.98
C SER A 122 9.29 -15.83 8.89
N PRO A 123 9.96 -17.00 8.91
CA PRO A 123 11.36 -17.02 9.33
C PRO A 123 12.12 -16.00 8.48
N ALA A 124 13.08 -15.29 9.06
CA ALA A 124 13.86 -14.26 8.36
C ALA A 124 14.38 -14.85 7.04
N SER A 125 13.72 -14.51 5.93
CA SER A 125 14.01 -15.14 4.65
C SER A 125 15.44 -14.79 4.26
N SER A 126 16.24 -15.81 3.96
CA SER A 126 17.59 -15.71 3.38
C SER A 126 17.62 -15.05 2.00
N SER A 127 16.49 -14.48 1.55
CA SER A 127 16.27 -13.85 0.26
C SER A 127 16.63 -12.36 0.24
N SER A 128 17.21 -11.81 1.31
CA SER A 128 17.95 -10.56 1.19
C SER A 128 19.22 -10.83 0.40
N THR A 129 19.18 -10.53 -0.90
CA THR A 129 20.37 -10.32 -1.72
C THR A 129 21.36 -9.43 -0.97
N SER A 130 22.61 -9.88 -0.86
CA SER A 130 23.73 -9.34 -0.08
C SER A 130 23.63 -9.53 1.45
N GLY A 131 24.71 -10.02 2.04
CA GLY A 131 24.81 -10.37 3.46
C GLY A 131 24.36 -9.24 4.37
N GLN A 132 23.75 -9.59 5.50
CA GLN A 132 23.35 -8.64 6.53
C GLN A 132 24.53 -7.70 6.82
N ASP A 133 24.38 -6.43 6.45
CA ASP A 133 25.30 -5.39 6.88
C ASP A 133 25.12 -5.22 8.39
N GLN A 134 25.93 -5.94 9.15
CA GLN A 134 25.89 -5.87 10.61
C GLN A 134 26.29 -4.49 11.12
N THR A 135 26.96 -3.66 10.31
CA THR A 135 27.41 -2.33 10.74
C THR A 135 26.24 -1.41 11.06
N THR A 136 25.11 -1.54 10.34
CA THR A 136 23.90 -0.77 10.60
C THR A 136 23.30 -1.11 11.98
N MET A 137 23.20 -2.40 12.31
CA MET A 137 22.68 -2.82 13.62
C MET A 137 23.63 -2.42 14.75
N SER A 138 24.94 -2.66 14.60
CA SER A 138 25.92 -2.20 15.58
C SER A 138 25.90 -0.68 15.78
N TRP A 139 25.64 0.11 14.73
CA TRP A 139 25.48 1.55 14.87
C TRP A 139 24.21 1.92 15.63
N LEU A 140 23.08 1.24 15.39
CA LEU A 140 21.83 1.44 16.11
C LEU A 140 21.95 1.08 17.60
N ASP A 141 22.69 0.03 17.95
CA ASP A 141 22.93 -0.40 19.34
C ASP A 141 23.64 0.69 20.18
N THR A 142 24.34 1.64 19.53
CA THR A 142 24.99 2.77 20.20
C THR A 142 24.09 3.98 20.44
N ARG A 143 22.83 3.95 19.97
CA ARG A 143 21.88 5.08 20.05
C ARG A 143 20.89 4.90 21.21
N ALA A 144 20.31 6.00 21.68
CA ALA A 144 19.28 5.93 22.69
C ALA A 144 17.97 5.33 22.09
N PRO A 145 17.14 4.66 22.89
CA PRO A 145 15.83 4.20 22.43
C PRO A 145 14.99 5.35 21.87
N ASN A 146 14.28 5.11 20.76
CA ASN A 146 13.40 6.08 20.09
C ASN A 146 14.12 7.38 19.64
N SER A 147 15.44 7.35 19.40
CA SER A 147 16.22 8.56 19.08
C SER A 147 16.72 8.64 17.63
N VAL A 148 16.36 7.70 16.76
CA VAL A 148 16.88 7.62 15.39
C VAL A 148 15.73 7.75 14.40
N ILE A 149 15.88 8.63 13.41
CA ILE A 149 14.96 8.74 12.28
C ILE A 149 15.33 7.70 11.23
N TYR A 150 14.42 6.77 10.93
CA TYR A 150 14.57 5.87 9.79
C TYR A 150 13.90 6.46 8.54
N VAL A 151 14.64 6.53 7.43
CA VAL A 151 14.14 7.06 6.16
C VAL A 151 14.33 6.01 5.05
N SER A 152 13.23 5.62 4.41
CA SER A 152 13.23 4.72 3.26
C SER A 152 11.99 4.95 2.41
N PHE A 153 12.16 4.99 1.09
CA PHE A 153 11.09 5.23 0.11
C PHE A 153 10.67 3.95 -0.63
N GLY A 154 11.05 2.78 -0.11
CA GLY A 154 10.72 1.50 -0.73
C GLY A 154 11.55 1.20 -1.97
N SER A 155 11.34 0.02 -2.57
CA SER A 155 12.17 -0.56 -3.63
C SER A 155 12.00 0.06 -5.02
N VAL A 156 10.89 0.76 -5.25
CA VAL A 156 10.48 1.19 -6.60
C VAL A 156 10.60 2.70 -6.80
N VAL A 157 10.46 3.50 -5.74
CA VAL A 157 10.42 4.96 -5.86
C VAL A 157 11.80 5.50 -6.24
N THR A 158 11.85 6.24 -7.35
CA THR A 158 13.00 7.05 -7.76
C THR A 158 12.74 8.51 -7.41
N MET A 159 13.72 9.17 -6.78
CA MET A 159 13.61 10.59 -6.42
C MET A 159 14.53 11.44 -7.28
N SER A 160 14.11 12.67 -7.55
CA SER A 160 14.96 13.64 -8.22
C SER A 160 16.14 14.01 -7.32
N LYS A 161 17.28 14.41 -7.91
CA LYS A 161 18.42 14.94 -7.14
C LYS A 161 18.02 16.12 -6.25
N TYR A 162 17.09 16.94 -6.73
CA TYR A 162 16.56 18.09 -6.00
C TYR A 162 15.82 17.67 -4.72
N ASP A 163 14.95 16.67 -4.80
CA ASP A 163 14.20 16.18 -3.63
C ASP A 163 15.13 15.49 -2.63
N VAL A 164 16.10 14.71 -3.11
CA VAL A 164 17.14 14.10 -2.25
C VAL A 164 17.91 15.20 -1.50
N VAL A 165 18.34 16.27 -2.17
CA VAL A 165 19.05 17.38 -1.52
C VAL A 165 18.16 18.07 -0.48
N LYS A 166 16.88 18.28 -0.76
CA LYS A 166 15.94 18.85 0.21
C LYS A 166 15.79 17.98 1.46
N ILE A 167 15.63 16.67 1.27
CA ILE A 167 15.53 15.71 2.39
C ILE A 167 16.83 15.72 3.20
N ALA A 168 18.00 15.72 2.54
CA ALA A 168 19.30 15.78 3.19
C ALA A 168 19.44 17.04 4.06
N TRP A 169 19.04 18.20 3.54
CA TRP A 169 19.02 19.44 4.32
C TRP A 169 18.06 19.37 5.51
N GLY A 170 16.86 18.81 5.32
CA GLY A 170 15.91 18.63 6.43
C GLY A 170 16.46 17.75 7.54
N LEU A 171 17.09 16.62 7.18
CA LEU A 171 17.72 15.71 8.13
C LEU A 171 18.89 16.37 8.85
N ALA A 172 19.76 17.10 8.13
CA ALA A 172 20.89 17.82 8.73
C ALA A 172 20.42 18.87 9.75
N HIS A 173 19.38 19.64 9.44
CA HIS A 173 18.83 20.66 10.34
C HIS A 173 18.03 20.09 11.51
N SER A 174 17.57 18.84 11.42
CA SER A 174 16.85 18.20 12.53
C SER A 174 17.71 17.98 13.77
N MET A 175 19.04 17.95 13.60
CA MET A 175 20.02 17.60 14.64
C MET A 175 19.76 16.24 15.31
N GLN A 176 18.95 15.38 14.67
CA GLN A 176 18.68 14.02 15.12
C GLN A 176 19.57 13.02 14.38
N PRO A 177 20.04 11.96 15.05
CA PRO A 177 20.59 10.80 14.37
C PRO A 177 19.59 10.24 13.35
N PHE A 178 20.06 9.88 12.15
CA PHE A 178 19.21 9.28 11.13
C PHE A 178 19.90 8.12 10.42
N LEU A 179 19.09 7.15 10.01
CA LEU A 179 19.44 6.04 9.13
C LEU A 179 18.64 6.19 7.84
N TRP A 180 19.31 6.54 6.75
CA TRP A 180 18.66 6.78 5.46
C TRP A 180 19.13 5.78 4.41
N VAL A 181 18.20 4.98 3.90
CA VAL A 181 18.43 4.07 2.77
C VAL A 181 18.36 4.86 1.47
N ILE A 182 19.52 5.16 0.89
CA ILE A 182 19.64 5.83 -0.42
C ILE A 182 19.91 4.78 -1.49
N ARG A 183 19.13 4.81 -2.57
CA ARG A 183 19.42 4.06 -3.79
C ARG A 183 20.03 5.00 -4.81
N SER A 184 21.12 4.57 -5.45
CA SER A 184 21.59 5.19 -6.70
C SER A 184 20.49 5.01 -7.74
N GLY A 185 19.88 6.12 -8.17
CA GLY A 185 18.89 6.14 -9.25
C GLY A 185 19.50 5.82 -10.60
#